data_AF-X6MPT0-F1
#
_entry.id   AF-X6MPT0-F1
#
_cell.length_a   1.000
_cell.length_b   1.000
_cell.length_c   1.000
_cell.angle_alpha   90.00
_cell.angle_beta   90.00
_cell.angle_gamma   90.00
#
_symmetry.space_group_name_H-M   'P 1'
#
loop_
_entity.id
_entity.type
_entity.pdbx_description
1 polymer ?
#
loop_
_entity_poly.entity_id
_entity_poly.type
_entity_poly.pdbx_seq_one_letter_code
_entity_poly.pdbx_strand_id
1 'polypeptide(L)'
;MLLSESEKEFKEGVRKFASEVVAPLAIKADQDNAFPNKLWPQFGSMGLLGVTAGEKWGGLDAGYFYHCLAMEEISRASGSIGLSYAAHSNLCVNQINLNGNDAQKEKYLKKLITGEYIGALAMSETGSGRWEVCFFFKLYIQTALFRIVRESEPQKMEDREKGEVERGGGGGRKFN
;
A
#
# COMPACT_ATOMS: atom_id res chain seq x y z
N MET A 1 29.65 5.24 11.81
CA MET A 1 28.52 5.84 12.54
C MET A 1 27.94 4.75 13.42
N LEU A 2 27.88 4.93 14.74
CA LEU A 2 27.31 3.93 15.65
C LEU A 2 25.82 4.23 15.85
N LEU A 3 24.98 3.19 15.77
CA LEU A 3 23.54 3.30 16.05
C LEU A 3 23.31 3.57 17.55
N SER A 4 22.28 4.37 17.85
CA SER A 4 21.77 4.51 19.21
C SER A 4 21.14 3.20 19.70
N GLU A 5 20.92 3.05 21.01
CA GLU A 5 20.36 1.81 21.54
C GLU A 5 18.93 1.56 21.04
N SER A 6 18.10 2.61 21.00
CA SER A 6 16.75 2.53 20.44
C SER A 6 16.73 2.17 18.95
N GLU A 7 17.68 2.67 18.17
CA GLU A 7 17.84 2.30 16.76
C GLU A 7 18.23 0.83 16.59
N LYS A 8 19.10 0.30 17.48
CA LYS A 8 19.48 -1.12 17.48
C LYS A 8 18.30 -2.00 17.85
N GLU A 9 17.57 -1.65 18.90
CA GLU A 9 16.38 -2.39 19.34
C GLU A 9 15.31 -2.43 18.25
N PHE A 10 15.05 -1.29 17.60
CA PHE A 10 14.14 -1.23 16.46
C PHE A 10 14.64 -2.10 15.31
N LYS A 11 15.92 -1.97 14.92
CA LYS A 11 16.53 -2.76 13.85
C LYS A 11 16.41 -4.27 14.14
N GLU A 12 16.67 -4.69 15.37
CA GLU A 12 16.58 -6.10 15.78
C GLU A 12 15.13 -6.60 15.81
N GLY A 13 14.17 -5.77 16.23
CA GLY A 13 12.75 -6.08 16.15
C GLY A 13 12.29 -6.33 14.71
N VAL A 14 12.67 -5.45 13.78
CA VAL A 14 12.36 -5.62 12.35
C VAL A 14 13.11 -6.81 11.77
N ARG A 15 14.37 -7.02 12.16
CA ARG A 15 15.17 -8.18 11.76
C ARG A 15 14.46 -9.48 12.05
N LYS A 16 14.01 -9.64 13.29
CA LYS A 16 13.37 -10.86 13.76
C LYS A 16 12.07 -11.12 12.98
N PHE A 17 11.25 -10.09 12.82
CA PHE A 17 10.04 -10.18 12.01
C PHE A 17 10.35 -10.54 10.54
N ALA A 18 11.38 -9.93 9.96
CA ALA A 18 11.79 -10.21 8.59
C ALA A 18 12.25 -11.66 8.42
N SER A 19 13.02 -12.22 9.36
CA SER A 19 13.46 -13.61 9.30
C SER A 19 12.35 -14.63 9.59
N GLU A 20 11.49 -14.36 10.57
CA GLU A 20 10.50 -15.33 11.06
C GLU A 20 9.21 -15.31 10.21
N VAL A 21 8.85 -14.16 9.66
CA VAL A 21 7.57 -13.95 8.96
C VAL A 21 7.77 -13.64 7.49
N VAL A 22 8.61 -12.65 7.15
CA VAL A 22 8.74 -12.20 5.76
C VAL A 22 9.46 -13.24 4.90
N ALA A 23 10.58 -13.80 5.36
CA ALA A 23 11.38 -14.73 4.56
C ALA A 23 10.61 -16.02 4.16
N PRO A 24 9.88 -16.70 5.06
CA PRO A 24 9.08 -17.87 4.66
C PRO A 24 7.97 -17.52 3.66
N LEU A 25 7.36 -16.34 3.81
CA LEU A 25 6.31 -15.88 2.89
C LEU A 25 6.86 -15.44 1.54
N ALA A 26 8.07 -14.89 1.51
CA ALA A 26 8.76 -14.54 0.27
C ALA A 26 9.06 -15.78 -0.57
N ILE A 27 9.60 -16.85 0.05
CA ILE A 27 9.89 -18.10 -0.66
C ILE A 27 8.62 -18.65 -1.32
N LYS A 28 7.50 -18.64 -0.60
CA LYS A 28 6.21 -19.07 -1.14
C LYS A 28 5.72 -18.14 -2.25
N ALA A 29 5.84 -16.83 -2.06
CA ALA A 29 5.41 -15.83 -3.04
C ALA A 29 6.17 -15.96 -4.36
N ASP A 30 7.48 -16.24 -4.31
CA ASP A 30 8.32 -16.44 -5.48
C ASP A 30 7.96 -17.74 -6.23
N GLN A 31 7.59 -18.80 -5.49
CA GLN A 31 7.12 -20.07 -6.08
C GLN A 31 5.74 -19.95 -6.74
N ASP A 32 4.80 -19.29 -6.05
CA ASP A 32 3.42 -19.14 -6.49
C ASP A 32 3.23 -17.96 -7.46
N ASN A 33 4.27 -17.14 -7.65
CA ASN A 33 4.25 -15.86 -8.36
C ASN A 33 3.10 -14.94 -7.90
N ALA A 34 2.83 -14.93 -6.60
CA ALA A 34 1.69 -14.26 -5.98
C ALA A 34 2.11 -13.43 -4.77
N PHE A 35 1.73 -12.15 -4.74
CA PHE A 35 2.11 -11.27 -3.65
C PHE A 35 1.40 -11.65 -2.33
N PRO A 36 2.13 -11.73 -1.20
CA PRO A 36 1.55 -12.13 0.09
C PRO A 36 0.81 -10.96 0.76
N ASN A 37 -0.39 -10.63 0.29
CA ASN A 37 -1.21 -9.50 0.78
C ASN A 37 -1.43 -9.50 2.31
N LYS A 38 -1.43 -10.68 2.95
CA LYS A 38 -1.54 -10.83 4.40
C LYS A 38 -0.39 -10.22 5.21
N LEU A 39 0.70 -9.80 4.57
CA LEU A 39 1.79 -9.07 5.22
C LEU A 39 1.41 -7.64 5.56
N TRP A 40 0.51 -7.00 4.80
CA TRP A 40 0.19 -5.58 4.99
C TRP A 40 -0.41 -5.26 6.36
N PRO A 41 -1.44 -5.97 6.85
CA PRO A 41 -1.94 -5.73 8.21
C PRO A 41 -0.89 -6.01 9.29
N GLN A 42 0.04 -6.94 9.06
CA GLN A 42 1.12 -7.23 10.00
C GLN A 42 2.13 -6.09 10.07
N PHE A 43 2.55 -5.55 8.91
CA PHE A 43 3.38 -4.34 8.86
C PHE A 43 2.68 -3.17 9.55
N GLY A 44 1.37 -2.99 9.35
CA GLY A 44 0.58 -1.97 10.02
C GLY A 44 0.54 -2.14 11.53
N SER A 45 0.33 -3.38 12.01
CA SER A 45 0.30 -3.69 13.45
C SER A 45 1.64 -3.43 14.17
N MET A 46 2.76 -3.54 13.45
CA MET A 46 4.09 -3.19 13.95
C MET A 46 4.42 -1.69 13.82
N GLY A 47 3.53 -0.88 13.23
CA GLY A 47 3.76 0.53 12.96
C GLY A 47 4.71 0.81 11.78
N LEU A 48 5.12 -0.22 11.04
CA LEU A 48 6.10 -0.10 9.95
C LEU A 48 5.56 0.72 8.76
N LEU A 49 4.25 0.67 8.52
CA LEU A 49 3.62 1.46 7.46
C LEU A 49 3.51 2.95 7.78
N GLY A 50 3.65 3.32 9.05
CA GLY A 50 3.47 4.68 9.56
C GLY A 50 4.73 5.29 10.18
N VAL A 51 5.93 4.76 9.90
CA VAL A 51 7.19 5.19 10.56
C VAL A 51 7.44 6.70 10.45
N THR A 52 7.12 7.30 9.30
CA THR A 52 7.32 8.74 9.04
C THR A 52 6.04 9.56 9.16
N ALA A 53 4.90 8.93 9.48
CA ALA A 53 3.63 9.62 9.61
C ALA A 53 3.44 10.11 11.05
N GLY A 54 2.79 11.27 11.22
CA GLY A 54 2.56 11.84 12.54
C GLY A 54 1.61 10.99 13.40
N GLU A 55 1.82 11.01 14.71
CA GLU A 55 1.06 10.24 15.70
C GLU A 55 -0.47 10.48 15.62
N LYS A 56 -0.89 11.71 15.29
CA LYS A 56 -2.31 12.08 15.08
C LYS A 56 -3.03 11.13 14.10
N TRP A 57 -2.30 10.57 13.16
CA TRP A 57 -2.84 9.69 12.11
C TRP A 57 -2.56 8.21 12.37
N GLY A 58 -1.99 7.86 13.52
CA GLY A 58 -1.61 6.49 13.89
C GLY A 58 -0.19 6.09 13.48
N GLY A 59 0.65 7.05 13.05
CA GLY A 59 2.05 6.80 12.74
C GLY A 59 2.97 6.90 13.95
N LEU A 60 4.27 6.68 13.74
CA LEU A 60 5.29 6.67 14.80
C LEU A 60 6.09 7.99 14.90
N ASP A 61 6.00 8.86 13.89
CA ASP A 61 6.79 10.08 13.76
C ASP A 61 8.30 9.91 14.05
N ALA A 62 8.84 8.71 13.82
CA ALA A 62 10.21 8.33 14.15
C ALA A 62 11.24 8.88 13.13
N GLY A 63 10.75 9.38 12.00
CA GLY A 63 11.56 9.96 10.94
C GLY A 63 12.15 8.95 9.96
N TYR A 64 12.84 9.48 8.95
CA TYR A 64 13.32 8.68 7.81
C TYR A 64 14.44 7.71 8.15
N PHE A 65 15.23 7.98 9.19
CA PHE A 65 16.32 7.09 9.55
C PHE A 65 15.79 5.72 10.00
N TYR A 66 14.76 5.70 10.85
CA TYR A 66 14.06 4.47 11.24
C TYR A 66 13.42 3.78 10.04
N HIS A 67 12.89 4.55 9.08
CA HIS A 67 12.36 3.98 7.84
C HIS A 67 13.43 3.26 7.03
N CYS A 68 14.63 3.85 6.91
CA CYS A 68 15.78 3.19 6.26
C CYS A 68 16.20 1.91 6.98
N LEU A 69 16.23 1.91 8.32
CA LEU A 69 16.55 0.70 9.10
C LEU A 69 15.51 -0.40 8.86
N ALA A 70 14.22 -0.05 8.83
CA ALA A 70 13.17 -1.01 8.52
C ALA A 70 13.31 -1.57 7.10
N MET A 71 13.55 -0.69 6.12
CA MET A 71 13.74 -1.06 4.72
C MET A 71 14.93 -2.00 4.53
N GLU A 72 16.06 -1.73 5.17
CA GLU A 72 17.26 -2.58 5.13
C GLU A 72 16.94 -3.99 5.61
N GLU A 73 16.25 -4.10 6.75
CA GLU A 73 15.95 -5.37 7.39
C GLU A 73 14.91 -6.19 6.62
N ILE A 74 13.85 -5.56 6.12
CA ILE A 74 12.83 -6.22 5.26
C ILE A 74 13.46 -6.68 3.94
N SER A 75 14.28 -5.84 3.31
CA SER A 75 14.90 -6.14 2.01
C SER A 75 15.89 -7.30 2.08
N ARG A 76 16.50 -7.53 3.24
CA ARG A 76 17.38 -8.68 3.45
C ARG A 76 16.60 -10.01 3.47
N ALA A 77 15.33 -10.00 3.91
CA ALA A 77 14.45 -11.16 3.79
C ALA A 77 13.94 -11.34 2.36
N SER A 78 13.54 -10.25 1.70
CA SER A 78 13.14 -10.27 0.29
C SER A 78 13.19 -8.88 -0.34
N GLY A 79 13.93 -8.75 -1.44
CA GLY A 79 14.02 -7.50 -2.20
C GLY A 79 12.69 -7.09 -2.85
N SER A 80 11.88 -8.05 -3.30
CA SER A 80 10.58 -7.76 -3.94
C SER A 80 9.56 -7.21 -2.93
N ILE A 81 9.51 -7.81 -1.73
CA ILE A 81 8.66 -7.33 -0.64
C ILE A 81 9.20 -6.01 -0.08
N GLY A 82 10.52 -5.88 0.08
CA GLY A 82 11.17 -4.63 0.51
C GLY A 82 10.87 -3.45 -0.41
N LEU A 83 10.93 -3.67 -1.74
CA LEU A 83 10.56 -2.66 -2.72
C LEU A 83 9.07 -2.30 -2.65
N SER A 84 8.19 -3.29 -2.48
CA SER A 84 6.75 -3.08 -2.35
C SER A 84 6.43 -2.27 -1.09
N TYR A 85 7.06 -2.60 0.04
CA TYR A 85 7.00 -1.85 1.28
C TYR A 85 7.48 -0.39 1.07
N ALA A 86 8.61 -0.19 0.40
CA ALA A 86 9.16 1.13 0.13
C ALA A 86 8.23 1.98 -0.76
N ALA A 87 7.64 1.38 -1.79
CA ALA A 87 6.68 2.05 -2.65
C ALA A 87 5.45 2.52 -1.86
N HIS A 88 4.91 1.67 -1.00
CA HIS A 88 3.79 2.05 -0.13
C HIS A 88 4.19 3.16 0.85
N SER A 89 5.19 2.90 1.70
CA SER A 89 5.51 3.74 2.85
C SER A 89 6.16 5.09 2.46
N ASN A 90 7.02 5.09 1.44
CA ASN A 90 7.71 6.31 1.01
C ASN A 90 6.96 7.03 -0.13
N LEU A 91 6.60 6.31 -1.19
CA LEU A 91 6.03 6.96 -2.37
C LEU A 91 4.56 7.35 -2.18
N CYS A 92 3.79 6.63 -1.35
CA CYS A 92 2.38 6.94 -1.10
C CYS A 92 2.15 7.61 0.27
N VAL A 93 2.42 6.90 1.37
CA VAL A 93 2.10 7.37 2.73
C VAL A 93 2.79 8.69 3.04
N ASN A 94 4.10 8.77 2.80
CA ASN A 94 4.84 9.98 3.08
C ASN A 94 4.41 11.17 2.20
N GLN A 95 4.01 10.96 0.94
CA GLN A 95 3.51 12.06 0.11
C GLN A 95 2.16 12.60 0.58
N ILE A 96 1.27 11.72 1.05
CA ILE A 96 0.01 12.13 1.68
C ILE A 96 0.28 12.82 3.02
N ASN A 97 1.26 12.34 3.79
CA ASN A 97 1.64 12.95 5.06
C ASN A 97 2.20 14.38 4.88
N LEU A 98 3.04 14.60 3.87
CA LEU A 98 3.65 15.91 3.61
C LEU A 98 2.68 16.88 2.92
N ASN A 99 1.94 16.43 1.91
CA ASN A 99 1.19 17.32 1.01
C ASN A 99 -0.33 17.27 1.21
N GLY A 100 -0.84 16.27 1.92
CA GLY A 100 -2.28 16.11 2.16
C GLY A 100 -2.83 17.11 3.17
N ASN A 101 -4.07 17.56 2.95
CA ASN A 101 -4.82 18.27 3.97
C ASN A 101 -5.38 17.31 5.04
N ASP A 102 -5.87 17.85 6.16
CA ASP A 102 -6.39 17.05 7.27
C ASP A 102 -7.52 16.10 6.86
N ALA A 103 -8.43 16.53 5.97
CA ALA A 103 -9.54 15.68 5.51
C ALA A 103 -9.06 14.50 4.65
N GLN A 104 -8.04 14.71 3.80
CA GLN A 104 -7.42 13.66 2.99
C GLN A 104 -6.64 12.68 3.87
N LYS A 105 -5.92 13.19 4.86
CA LYS A 105 -5.16 12.38 5.82
C LYS A 105 -6.09 11.52 6.67
N GLU A 106 -7.16 12.10 7.21
CA GLU A 106 -8.16 11.36 7.99
C GLU A 106 -8.77 10.22 7.17
N LYS A 107 -9.10 10.48 5.90
CA LYS A 107 -9.77 9.51 5.02
C LYS A 107 -8.85 8.39 4.51
N TYR A 108 -7.61 8.71 4.17
CA TYR A 108 -6.71 7.78 3.46
C TYR A 108 -5.51 7.35 4.30
N LEU A 109 -4.85 8.29 4.99
CA LEU A 109 -3.59 8.02 5.68
C LEU A 109 -3.77 7.00 6.80
N LYS A 110 -4.85 7.10 7.59
CA LYS A 110 -5.16 6.12 8.66
C LYS A 110 -5.28 4.69 8.14
N LYS A 111 -5.99 4.51 7.01
CA LYS A 111 -6.20 3.19 6.39
C LYS A 111 -4.95 2.62 5.72
N LEU A 112 -4.08 3.49 5.22
CA LEU A 112 -2.78 3.08 4.68
C LEU A 112 -1.86 2.62 5.82
N ILE A 113 -1.85 3.35 6.94
CA ILE A 113 -1.02 3.00 8.11
C ILE A 113 -1.46 1.68 8.75
N THR A 114 -2.76 1.39 8.82
CA THR A 114 -3.23 0.10 9.34
C THR A 114 -2.97 -1.08 8.38
N GLY A 115 -2.62 -0.80 7.12
CA GLY A 115 -2.47 -1.82 6.09
C GLY A 115 -3.80 -2.35 5.56
N GLU A 116 -4.93 -1.69 5.86
CA GLU A 116 -6.23 -1.97 5.22
C GLU A 116 -6.16 -1.65 3.73
N TYR A 117 -5.51 -0.51 3.40
CA TYR A 117 -5.26 -0.10 2.03
C TYR A 117 -3.79 -0.25 1.68
N ILE A 118 -3.53 -0.55 0.41
CA ILE A 118 -2.18 -0.61 -0.16
C ILE A 118 -2.03 0.56 -1.12
N GLY A 119 -1.13 1.49 -0.80
CA GLY A 119 -0.80 2.62 -1.63
C GLY A 119 0.16 2.26 -2.76
N ALA A 120 -0.04 2.89 -3.92
CA ALA A 120 0.87 2.85 -5.06
C ALA A 120 1.05 4.26 -5.63
N LEU A 121 2.18 4.49 -6.29
CA LEU A 121 2.45 5.72 -7.03
C LEU A 121 2.47 5.40 -8.53
N ALA A 122 1.51 5.97 -9.27
CA ALA A 122 1.44 5.85 -10.72
C ALA A 122 2.01 7.12 -11.38
N MET A 123 3.18 6.99 -12.02
CA MET A 123 3.83 8.07 -12.77
C MET A 123 4.23 7.65 -14.19
N SER A 124 4.48 6.36 -14.41
CA SER A 124 5.00 5.87 -15.69
C SER A 124 3.87 5.61 -16.69
N GLU A 125 3.98 6.21 -17.88
CA GLU A 125 3.10 5.94 -19.02
C GLU A 125 3.93 5.42 -20.20
N THR A 126 3.28 4.76 -21.17
CA THR A 126 3.94 4.24 -22.37
C THR A 126 4.48 5.40 -23.22
N GLY A 127 5.77 5.73 -23.05
CA GLY A 127 6.46 6.78 -23.80
C GLY A 127 7.26 7.77 -22.94
N SER A 128 6.99 7.85 -21.64
CA SER A 128 7.53 8.89 -20.73
C SER A 128 8.56 8.36 -19.71
N GLY A 129 9.21 7.24 -20.00
CA GLY A 129 10.08 6.55 -19.05
C GLY A 129 11.48 7.15 -18.80
N ARG A 130 11.85 8.30 -19.40
CA ARG A 130 13.26 8.75 -19.35
C ARG A 130 13.59 10.13 -18.76
N TRP A 131 12.68 11.11 -18.65
CA TRP A 131 13.11 12.46 -18.22
C TRP A 131 12.12 13.33 -17.42
N GLU A 132 11.02 12.79 -16.89
CA GLU A 132 10.06 13.63 -16.17
C GLU A 132 10.11 13.38 -14.66
N VAL A 133 11.03 14.11 -14.02
CA VAL A 133 10.92 14.47 -12.61
C VAL A 133 9.57 15.16 -12.43
N CYS A 134 8.66 14.50 -11.70
CA CYS A 134 7.26 14.91 -11.52
C CYS A 134 7.10 16.34 -11.01
N PHE A 135 6.84 17.27 -11.94
CA PHE A 135 6.20 18.56 -11.65
C PHE A 135 4.67 18.44 -11.51
N PHE A 136 4.12 17.23 -11.49
CA PHE A 136 2.67 16.96 -11.45
C PHE A 136 2.16 16.55 -10.06
N PHE A 137 2.72 17.14 -9.01
CA PHE A 137 2.44 16.78 -7.62
C PHE A 137 1.05 17.20 -7.08
N LYS A 138 0.22 17.90 -7.87
CA LYS A 138 -0.99 18.56 -7.35
C LYS A 138 -2.33 17.96 -7.80
N LEU A 139 -2.38 17.07 -8.81
CA LEU A 139 -3.67 16.76 -9.46
C LEU A 139 -4.14 15.30 -9.41
N TYR A 140 -3.34 14.34 -8.95
CA TYR A 140 -3.73 12.91 -9.03
C TYR A 140 -4.23 12.26 -7.72
N ILE A 141 -4.30 12.99 -6.60
CA ILE A 141 -4.92 12.45 -5.36
C ILE A 141 -6.44 12.29 -5.51
N GLN A 142 -7.08 13.01 -6.44
CA GLN A 142 -8.52 12.91 -6.68
C GLN A 142 -8.90 11.73 -7.62
N THR A 143 -8.01 11.36 -8.55
CA THR A 143 -8.34 10.42 -9.65
C THR A 143 -7.64 9.06 -9.54
N ALA A 144 -6.48 8.97 -8.90
CA ALA A 144 -5.80 7.67 -8.69
C ALA A 144 -6.49 6.79 -7.64
N LEU A 145 -7.39 7.36 -6.85
CA LEU A 145 -8.09 6.64 -5.80
C LEU A 145 -9.14 5.64 -6.34
N PHE A 146 -9.45 5.67 -7.64
CA PHE A 146 -10.41 4.75 -8.26
C PHE A 146 -9.90 3.32 -8.45
N ARG A 147 -8.60 3.04 -8.22
CA ARG A 147 -8.04 1.68 -8.39
C ARG A 147 -7.62 0.98 -7.10
N ILE A 148 -7.77 1.61 -5.94
CA ILE A 148 -7.37 1.06 -4.62
C ILE A 148 -8.47 0.19 -3.96
N VAL A 149 -9.65 0.05 -4.56
CA VAL A 149 -10.77 -0.77 -4.01
C VAL A 149 -11.24 -1.79 -5.04
N ARG A 150 -10.44 -2.82 -5.35
CA ARG A 150 -10.93 -3.89 -6.24
C ARG A 150 -10.43 -5.32 -5.97
N GLU A 151 -10.19 -5.69 -4.71
CA GLU A 151 -9.90 -7.10 -4.37
C GLU A 151 -10.62 -7.64 -3.11
N SER A 152 -11.47 -6.85 -2.42
CA SER A 152 -12.17 -7.33 -1.21
C SER A 152 -13.65 -7.69 -1.38
N GLU A 153 -14.25 -7.60 -2.57
CA GLU A 153 -15.63 -8.10 -2.81
C GLU A 153 -15.82 -8.69 -4.23
N PRO A 154 -15.31 -9.91 -4.52
CA PRO A 154 -15.63 -10.59 -5.78
C PRO A 154 -17.10 -11.07 -5.85
N GLN A 155 -17.77 -11.30 -4.71
CA GLN A 155 -19.07 -11.98 -4.69
C GLN A 155 -20.29 -11.09 -5.03
N LYS A 156 -20.25 -9.77 -4.80
CA LYS A 156 -21.48 -8.92 -4.88
C LYS A 156 -21.77 -8.33 -6.26
N MET A 157 -20.82 -8.35 -7.20
CA MET A 157 -21.07 -7.89 -8.58
C MET A 157 -21.76 -8.95 -9.43
N GLU A 158 -21.46 -10.24 -9.21
CA GLU A 158 -22.07 -11.33 -10.00
C GLU A 158 -23.59 -11.43 -9.76
N ASP A 159 -24.04 -11.15 -8.54
CA ASP A 159 -25.47 -11.15 -8.19
C ASP A 159 -26.21 -9.91 -8.74
N ARG A 160 -25.50 -8.79 -8.97
CA ARG A 160 -26.07 -7.60 -9.61
C ARG A 160 -26.17 -7.73 -11.12
N GLU A 161 -25.17 -8.34 -11.77
CA GLU A 161 -25.23 -8.60 -13.20
C GLU A 161 -26.27 -9.68 -13.54
N LYS A 162 -26.41 -10.73 -12.72
CA LYS A 162 -27.49 -11.72 -12.89
C LYS A 162 -28.89 -11.12 -12.67
N GLY A 163 -29.03 -10.17 -11.74
CA GLY A 163 -30.30 -9.47 -11.47
C GLY A 163 -30.72 -8.43 -12.52
N GLU A 164 -29.79 -7.89 -13.31
CA GLU A 164 -30.09 -6.99 -14.43
C GLU A 164 -30.37 -7.75 -15.74
N VAL A 165 -29.73 -8.91 -15.96
CA VAL A 165 -30.00 -9.77 -17.11
C VAL A 165 -31.41 -10.41 -17.04
N GLU A 166 -31.90 -10.76 -15.85
CA GLU A 166 -33.28 -11.28 -15.69
C GLU A 166 -34.39 -10.22 -15.85
N ARG A 167 -34.07 -8.92 -15.76
CA ARG A 167 -35.06 -7.84 -15.97
C ARG A 167 -35.16 -7.34 -17.42
N GLY A 168 -34.26 -7.78 -18.31
CA GLY A 168 -34.20 -7.35 -19.71
C GLY A 168 -34.92 -8.24 -20.72
N GLY A 169 -35.51 -9.37 -20.31
CA GLY A 169 -36.06 -10.38 -21.21
C GLY A 169 -37.58 -10.54 -21.12
N GLY A 170 -38.36 -9.59 -21.64
CA GLY A 170 -39.81 -9.80 -21.77
C GLY A 170 -40.60 -8.59 -22.23
N GLY A 171 -40.82 -8.44 -23.54
CA GLY A 171 -41.73 -7.39 -24.02
C GLY A 171 -41.76 -7.17 -25.53
N GLY A 172 -41.87 -8.22 -26.33
CA GLY A 172 -42.26 -8.05 -27.74
C GLY A 172 -43.66 -7.45 -27.83
N ARG A 173 -43.81 -6.30 -28.50
CA ARG A 173 -45.11 -5.75 -28.89
C ARG A 173 -45.20 -5.66 -30.41
N LYS A 174 -46.28 -6.26 -30.92
CA LYS A 174 -46.62 -6.52 -32.32
C LYS A 174 -46.95 -5.25 -33.10
N PHE A 175 -46.69 -5.37 -34.41
CA PHE A 175 -47.34 -4.74 -35.56
C PHE A 175 -48.68 -4.03 -35.29
N ASN A 176 -48.80 -2.82 -35.82
CA ASN A 176 -49.95 -2.36 -36.60
C ASN A 176 -49.46 -1.39 -37.68
#